data_AF-A0A9P3GVU6-F1
#
_entry.id   AF-A0A9P3GVU6-F1
#
_cell.length_a   1.000
_cell.length_b   1.000
_cell.length_c   1.000
_cell.angle_alpha   90.00
_cell.angle_beta   90.00
_cell.angle_gamma   90.00
#
_symmetry.space_group_name_H-M   'P 1'
#
loop_
_entity.id
_entity.type
_entity.pdbx_description
1 polymer ?
#
loop_
_entity_poly.entity_id
_entity_poly.type
_entity_poly.pdbx_seq_one_letter_code
_entity_poly.pdbx_strand_id
1 'polypeptide(L)'
;MPKPQSAQTDYLAAMRRDLTWFEHALPEAGRLACRLGVEQRSEELWRRDALEELRARIPAQATVVHELLDSIAERAREDRKTMRALEGELGAAFRAIESKVEAVESSLAKHLHQLEEAKQHKTSRTKALLKELQDKLSAKTKEADEERRKKCDEYAKCLDAHSRRLQAEEDTKHFEAACVVLYCELCHALGTVDDLKRHQNAKAQPAPKPHPAVKTEASQKAKGAAPKKKAKIEDQYYDARKDDGGRFFQLFRHIAAQARARAEAQALHERQMEELVRKDLANAQRRAEDAERRAQMAEEKLLRQQEKALRAESKIEALKEEVGEEMKKTEESENALNRALGDVNRLRRVLEVTKKNQASEIATYRLQHASRTYDTLWSILDNPALSFATIPWPTVEAPQTPEEITPESIRDFLLSEARRDGRSKLEVAKKERTRWHPDKWVTKLERTQESEKVNVKRGIDLVASYLNDLVNEVCPLNQD
;
A
#
# COMPACT_ATOMS: atom_id res chain seq x y z
N MET A 1 17.27 -53.87 -18.30
CA MET A 1 16.44 -54.38 -19.42
C MET A 1 16.94 -53.73 -20.71
N PRO A 2 17.34 -54.52 -21.72
CA PRO A 2 17.87 -53.97 -22.96
C PRO A 2 16.75 -53.24 -23.72
N LYS A 3 17.07 -52.08 -24.29
CA LYS A 3 16.11 -51.21 -24.97
C LYS A 3 15.57 -51.93 -26.23
N PRO A 4 14.24 -51.92 -26.49
CA PRO A 4 13.62 -52.62 -27.62
C PRO A 4 14.04 -52.12 -29.01
N GLN A 5 14.83 -51.04 -29.08
CA GLN A 5 15.31 -50.48 -30.35
C GLN A 5 16.40 -51.33 -31.02
N SER A 6 17.17 -52.16 -30.28
CA SER A 6 18.26 -52.93 -30.90
C SER A 6 17.76 -54.09 -31.76
N ALA A 7 16.67 -54.76 -31.35
CA ALA A 7 16.14 -55.91 -32.09
C ALA A 7 15.55 -55.50 -33.46
N GLN A 8 14.95 -54.31 -33.55
CA GLN A 8 14.37 -53.81 -34.80
C GLN A 8 15.46 -53.34 -35.79
N THR A 9 16.55 -52.75 -35.28
CA THR A 9 17.71 -52.40 -36.11
C THR A 9 18.45 -53.63 -36.61
N ASP A 10 18.56 -54.69 -35.79
CA ASP A 10 19.22 -55.94 -36.18
C ASP A 10 18.42 -56.71 -37.25
N TYR A 11 17.09 -56.70 -37.16
CA TYR A 11 16.21 -57.31 -38.16
C TYR A 11 16.26 -56.58 -39.51
N LEU A 12 16.19 -55.24 -39.50
CA LEU A 12 16.32 -54.44 -40.73
C LEU A 12 17.71 -54.56 -41.36
N ALA A 13 18.77 -54.70 -40.55
CA ALA A 13 20.12 -54.94 -41.03
C ALA A 13 20.28 -56.33 -41.67
N ALA A 14 19.62 -57.36 -41.14
CA ALA A 14 19.59 -58.70 -41.71
C ALA A 14 18.87 -58.72 -43.08
N MET A 15 17.66 -58.12 -43.15
CA MET A 15 16.92 -57.99 -44.42
C MET A 15 17.72 -57.24 -45.49
N ARG A 16 18.46 -56.20 -45.10
CA ARG A 16 19.29 -55.43 -46.04
C ARG A 16 20.47 -56.26 -46.57
N ARG A 17 21.08 -57.11 -45.74
CA ARG A 17 22.14 -58.04 -46.17
C ARG A 17 21.61 -59.06 -47.17
N ASP A 18 20.45 -59.63 -46.91
CA ASP A 18 19.84 -60.63 -47.80
C ASP A 18 19.47 -60.02 -49.17
N LEU A 19 18.95 -58.78 -49.18
CA LEU A 19 18.68 -58.04 -50.42
C LEU A 19 19.97 -57.71 -51.20
N THR A 20 21.04 -57.29 -50.53
CA THR A 20 22.33 -57.04 -51.19
C THR A 20 22.98 -58.31 -51.74
N TRP A 21 22.77 -59.47 -51.09
CA TRP A 21 23.24 -60.75 -51.63
C TRP A 21 22.52 -61.10 -52.93
N PHE A 22 21.19 -60.87 -53.01
CA PHE A 22 20.42 -61.07 -54.23
C PHE A 22 20.87 -60.15 -55.38
N GLU A 23 21.14 -58.87 -55.11
CA GLU A 23 21.62 -57.91 -56.12
C GLU A 23 22.99 -58.28 -56.71
N HIS A 24 23.85 -58.94 -55.94
CA HIS A 24 25.17 -59.41 -56.39
C HIS A 24 25.15 -60.81 -57.03
N ALA A 25 24.30 -61.72 -56.55
CA ALA A 25 24.22 -63.10 -57.06
C ALA A 25 23.56 -63.21 -58.44
N LEU A 26 22.57 -62.37 -58.75
CA LEU A 26 21.85 -62.38 -60.03
C LEU A 26 22.76 -62.07 -61.25
N PRO A 27 23.63 -61.03 -61.20
CA PRO A 27 24.58 -60.76 -62.29
C PRO A 27 25.71 -61.78 -62.42
N GLU A 28 26.13 -62.43 -61.32
CA GLU A 28 27.13 -63.51 -61.37
C GLU A 28 26.57 -64.81 -61.93
N ALA A 29 25.34 -65.19 -61.57
CA ALA A 29 24.64 -66.32 -62.16
C ALA A 29 24.42 -66.13 -63.68
N GLY A 30 24.04 -64.92 -64.11
CA GLY A 30 23.93 -64.59 -65.53
C GLY A 30 25.28 -64.65 -66.28
N ARG A 31 26.39 -64.26 -65.63
CA ARG A 31 27.74 -64.34 -66.20
C ARG A 31 28.32 -65.76 -66.24
N LEU A 32 27.88 -66.65 -65.35
CA LEU A 32 28.21 -68.08 -65.36
C LEU A 32 27.40 -68.83 -66.43
N ALA A 33 26.12 -68.49 -66.62
CA ALA A 33 25.27 -69.04 -67.68
C ALA A 33 25.80 -68.69 -69.09
N CYS A 34 26.24 -67.43 -69.31
CA CYS A 34 26.88 -67.03 -70.57
C CYS A 34 28.23 -67.73 -70.84
N ARG A 35 28.96 -68.14 -69.79
CA ARG A 35 30.26 -68.83 -69.95
C ARG A 35 30.13 -70.33 -70.23
N LEU A 36 29.00 -70.94 -69.91
CA LEU A 36 28.78 -72.39 -70.06
C LEU A 36 28.06 -72.77 -71.36
N GLY A 37 27.78 -71.81 -72.26
CA GLY A 37 27.18 -72.09 -73.55
C GLY A 37 25.84 -72.82 -73.45
N VAL A 38 25.07 -72.55 -72.39
CA VAL A 38 23.82 -73.26 -72.15
C VAL A 38 22.74 -72.62 -73.03
N GLU A 39 22.18 -73.42 -73.94
CA GLU A 39 21.12 -73.01 -74.87
C GLU A 39 19.94 -72.33 -74.14
N GLN A 40 19.36 -71.32 -74.79
CA GLN A 40 18.27 -70.45 -74.34
C GLN A 40 17.09 -71.17 -73.63
N ARG A 41 16.88 -72.47 -73.88
CA ARG A 41 15.81 -73.26 -73.25
C ARG A 41 16.01 -73.52 -71.75
N SER A 42 17.26 -73.56 -71.28
CA SER A 42 17.56 -73.78 -69.85
C SER A 42 17.33 -72.52 -69.02
N GLU A 43 17.56 -71.34 -69.61
CA GLU A 43 17.34 -70.05 -68.95
C GLU A 43 15.84 -69.76 -68.80
N GLU A 44 15.02 -70.12 -69.79
CA GLU A 44 13.56 -69.99 -69.69
C GLU A 44 12.95 -70.90 -68.63
N LEU A 45 13.42 -72.15 -68.51
CA LEU A 45 12.95 -73.08 -67.47
C LEU A 45 13.35 -72.60 -66.07
N TRP A 46 14.60 -72.15 -65.89
CA TRP A 46 15.04 -71.62 -64.60
C TRP A 46 14.32 -70.31 -64.22
N ARG A 47 14.08 -69.42 -65.19
CA ARG A 47 13.24 -68.22 -64.96
C ARG A 47 11.81 -68.60 -64.60
N ARG A 48 11.24 -69.63 -65.21
CA ARG A 48 9.87 -70.08 -64.91
C ARG A 48 9.77 -70.67 -63.50
N ASP A 49 10.70 -71.53 -63.12
CA ASP A 49 10.73 -72.14 -61.78
C ASP A 49 11.04 -71.10 -60.69
N ALA A 50 11.96 -70.16 -60.95
CA ALA A 50 12.22 -69.04 -60.04
C ALA A 50 11.02 -68.10 -59.90
N LEU A 51 10.26 -67.86 -60.99
CA LEU A 51 9.03 -67.08 -60.96
C LEU A 51 7.88 -67.81 -60.26
N GLU A 52 7.79 -69.14 -60.36
CA GLU A 52 6.81 -69.94 -59.60
C GLU A 52 7.16 -69.98 -58.10
N GLU A 53 8.43 -70.10 -57.75
CA GLU A 53 8.88 -70.04 -56.35
C GLU A 53 8.67 -68.63 -55.75
N LEU A 54 8.94 -67.57 -56.52
CA LEU A 54 8.61 -66.19 -56.14
C LEU A 54 7.09 -65.99 -56.01
N ARG A 55 6.28 -66.49 -56.96
CA ARG A 55 4.82 -66.44 -56.88
C ARG A 55 4.25 -67.20 -55.68
N ALA A 56 4.91 -68.28 -55.24
CA ALA A 56 4.51 -69.02 -54.05
C ALA A 56 4.89 -68.29 -52.74
N ARG A 57 6.00 -67.53 -52.73
CA ARG A 57 6.49 -66.79 -51.56
C ARG A 57 5.84 -65.42 -51.36
N ILE A 58 5.45 -64.73 -52.43
CA ILE A 58 4.83 -63.39 -52.38
C ILE A 58 3.56 -63.36 -51.52
N PRO A 59 2.62 -64.32 -51.62
CA PRO A 59 1.43 -64.34 -50.76
C PRO A 59 1.77 -64.47 -49.28
N ALA A 60 2.72 -65.35 -48.93
CA ALA A 60 3.14 -65.55 -47.53
C ALA A 60 3.82 -64.31 -46.94
N GLN A 61 4.63 -63.60 -47.73
CA GLN A 61 5.24 -62.33 -47.30
C GLN A 61 4.22 -61.19 -47.25
N ALA A 62 3.22 -61.18 -48.14
CA ALA A 62 2.13 -60.20 -48.11
C ALA A 62 1.28 -60.32 -46.84
N THR A 63 1.01 -61.55 -46.36
CA THR A 63 0.30 -61.75 -45.09
C THR A 63 1.09 -61.19 -43.90
N VAL A 64 2.40 -61.44 -43.85
CA VAL A 64 3.29 -60.93 -42.79
C VAL A 64 3.36 -59.40 -42.80
N VAL A 65 3.39 -58.77 -43.98
CA VAL A 65 3.37 -57.31 -44.10
C VAL A 65 2.01 -56.75 -43.66
N HIS A 66 0.90 -57.39 -44.01
CA HIS A 66 -0.42 -56.99 -43.54
C HIS A 66 -0.56 -57.12 -42.01
N GLU A 67 -0.09 -58.22 -41.41
CA GLU A 67 -0.08 -58.39 -39.95
C GLU A 67 0.81 -57.34 -39.25
N LEU A 68 1.95 -56.98 -39.84
CA LEU A 68 2.81 -55.90 -39.34
C LEU A 68 2.14 -54.53 -39.46
N LEU A 69 1.47 -54.23 -40.58
CA LEU A 69 0.73 -52.98 -40.76
C LEU A 69 -0.46 -52.88 -39.80
N ASP A 70 -1.17 -53.98 -39.57
CA ASP A 70 -2.26 -54.05 -38.58
C ASP A 70 -1.71 -53.89 -37.15
N SER A 71 -0.58 -54.51 -36.81
CA SER A 71 0.10 -54.32 -35.52
C SER A 71 0.60 -52.88 -35.33
N ILE A 72 1.16 -52.24 -36.36
CA ILE A 72 1.55 -50.82 -36.32
C ILE A 72 0.33 -49.92 -36.18
N ALA A 73 -0.77 -50.24 -36.89
CA ALA A 73 -2.02 -49.50 -36.81
C ALA A 73 -2.68 -49.63 -35.43
N GLU A 74 -2.65 -50.81 -34.80
CA GLU A 74 -3.09 -51.01 -33.42
C GLU A 74 -2.22 -50.23 -32.44
N ARG A 75 -0.89 -50.30 -32.56
CA ARG A 75 0.03 -49.53 -31.72
C ARG A 75 -0.20 -48.02 -31.82
N ALA A 76 -0.42 -47.52 -33.04
CA ALA A 76 -0.76 -46.11 -33.28
C ALA A 76 -2.15 -45.72 -32.76
N ARG A 77 -3.08 -46.68 -32.57
CA ARG A 77 -4.38 -46.43 -31.90
C ARG A 77 -4.19 -46.42 -30.38
N GLU A 78 -3.37 -47.31 -29.83
CA GLU A 78 -3.01 -47.31 -28.41
C GLU A 78 -2.27 -46.03 -28.02
N ASP A 79 -1.29 -45.59 -28.81
CA ASP A 79 -0.56 -44.34 -28.58
C ASP A 79 -1.47 -43.11 -28.66
N ARG A 80 -2.48 -43.12 -29.55
CA ARG A 80 -3.50 -42.05 -29.59
C ARG A 80 -4.44 -42.10 -28.39
N LYS A 81 -4.77 -43.29 -27.88
CA LYS A 81 -5.56 -43.44 -26.65
C LYS A 81 -4.76 -42.96 -25.43
N THR A 82 -3.47 -43.30 -25.33
CA THR A 82 -2.62 -42.85 -24.22
C THR A 82 -2.38 -41.34 -24.28
N MET A 83 -2.14 -40.77 -25.47
CA MET A 83 -2.04 -39.31 -25.64
C MET A 83 -3.33 -38.59 -25.23
N ARG A 84 -4.51 -39.07 -25.65
CA ARG A 84 -5.80 -38.50 -25.20
C ARG A 84 -6.02 -38.66 -23.70
N ALA A 85 -5.59 -39.77 -23.11
CA ALA A 85 -5.64 -39.97 -21.66
C ALA A 85 -4.74 -38.96 -20.92
N LEU A 86 -3.51 -38.75 -21.42
CA LEU A 86 -2.58 -37.74 -20.89
C LEU A 86 -3.12 -36.31 -21.06
N GLU A 87 -3.73 -35.98 -22.20
CA GLU A 87 -4.41 -34.68 -22.40
C GLU A 87 -5.58 -34.52 -21.42
N GLY A 88 -6.32 -35.60 -21.15
CA GLY A 88 -7.38 -35.63 -20.15
C GLY A 88 -6.88 -35.42 -18.72
N GLU A 89 -5.81 -36.11 -18.33
CA GLU A 89 -5.15 -35.98 -17.02
C GLU A 89 -4.53 -34.59 -16.84
N LEU A 90 -3.86 -34.07 -17.87
CA LEU A 90 -3.28 -32.73 -17.87
C LEU A 90 -4.38 -31.67 -17.78
N GLY A 91 -5.47 -31.82 -18.53
CA GLY A 91 -6.63 -30.95 -18.44
C GLY A 91 -7.32 -31.00 -17.07
N ALA A 92 -7.40 -32.18 -16.45
CA ALA A 92 -7.91 -32.33 -15.08
C ALA A 92 -6.98 -31.66 -14.05
N ALA A 93 -5.65 -31.79 -14.22
CA ALA A 93 -4.67 -31.12 -13.38
C ALA A 93 -4.76 -29.59 -13.49
N PHE A 94 -4.93 -29.03 -14.70
CA PHE A 94 -5.13 -27.60 -14.90
C PHE A 94 -6.40 -27.10 -14.22
N ARG A 95 -7.55 -27.78 -14.40
CA ARG A 95 -8.80 -27.43 -13.70
C ARG A 95 -8.66 -27.48 -12.18
N ALA A 96 -7.91 -28.46 -11.66
CA ALA A 96 -7.64 -28.55 -10.22
C ALA A 96 -6.77 -27.39 -9.71
N ILE A 97 -5.82 -26.91 -10.51
CA ILE A 97 -5.01 -25.73 -10.19
C ILE A 97 -5.86 -24.46 -10.23
N GLU A 98 -6.67 -24.27 -11.28
CA GLU A 98 -7.59 -23.12 -11.41
C GLU A 98 -8.55 -23.05 -10.23
N SER A 99 -9.16 -24.17 -9.83
CA SER A 99 -10.04 -24.23 -8.66
C SER A 99 -9.33 -23.86 -7.35
N LYS A 100 -8.05 -24.24 -7.18
CA LYS A 100 -7.25 -23.82 -6.01
C LYS A 100 -6.94 -22.33 -6.03
N VAL A 101 -6.65 -21.76 -7.20
CA VAL A 101 -6.41 -20.32 -7.36
C VAL A 101 -7.68 -19.54 -7.01
N GLU A 102 -8.84 -19.93 -7.54
CA GLU A 102 -10.13 -19.32 -7.21
C GLU A 102 -10.46 -19.41 -5.72
N ALA A 103 -10.16 -20.54 -5.07
CA ALA A 103 -10.34 -20.71 -3.63
C ALA A 103 -9.45 -19.75 -2.81
N VAL A 104 -8.20 -19.56 -3.22
CA VAL A 104 -7.26 -18.63 -2.58
C VAL A 104 -7.70 -17.18 -2.80
N GLU A 105 -8.13 -16.81 -4.01
CA GLU A 105 -8.65 -15.47 -4.31
C GLU A 105 -9.92 -15.17 -3.50
N SER A 106 -10.84 -16.13 -3.40
CA SER A 106 -12.04 -16.02 -2.58
C SER A 106 -11.71 -15.85 -1.08
N SER A 107 -10.72 -16.59 -0.57
CA SER A 107 -10.25 -16.47 0.81
C SER A 107 -9.61 -15.10 1.08
N LEU A 108 -8.76 -14.63 0.16
CA LEU A 108 -8.12 -13.31 0.25
C LEU A 108 -9.16 -12.18 0.22
N ALA A 109 -10.16 -12.26 -0.65
CA ALA A 109 -11.25 -11.29 -0.71
C ALA A 109 -12.04 -11.23 0.60
N LYS A 110 -12.33 -12.38 1.23
CA LYS A 110 -12.97 -12.44 2.56
C LYS A 110 -12.11 -11.77 3.64
N HIS A 111 -10.80 -12.03 3.66
CA HIS A 111 -9.90 -11.41 4.63
C HIS A 111 -9.73 -9.90 4.43
N LEU A 112 -9.66 -9.44 3.18
CA LEU A 112 -9.66 -8.00 2.88
C LEU A 112 -10.95 -7.33 3.34
N HIS A 113 -12.11 -7.95 3.10
CA HIS A 113 -13.38 -7.44 3.59
C HIS A 113 -13.44 -7.39 5.12
N GLN A 114 -12.99 -8.45 5.81
CA GLN A 114 -12.88 -8.48 7.28
C GLN A 114 -11.94 -7.38 7.82
N LEU A 115 -10.84 -7.11 7.13
CA LEU A 115 -9.92 -6.02 7.48
C LEU A 115 -10.55 -4.64 7.28
N GLU A 116 -11.32 -4.45 6.21
CA GLU A 116 -12.07 -3.22 5.96
C GLU A 116 -13.16 -3.00 7.01
N GLU A 117 -13.94 -4.03 7.35
CA GLU A 117 -14.93 -3.99 8.42
C GLU A 117 -14.27 -3.67 9.77
N ALA A 118 -13.14 -4.30 10.10
CA ALA A 118 -12.38 -4.01 11.31
C ALA A 118 -11.87 -2.55 11.32
N LYS A 119 -11.42 -2.02 10.17
CA LYS A 119 -11.00 -0.62 10.02
C LYS A 119 -12.17 0.35 10.18
N GLN A 120 -13.34 0.03 9.61
CA GLN A 120 -14.57 0.80 9.77
C GLN A 120 -15.06 0.78 11.23
N HIS A 121 -15.00 -0.36 11.91
CA HIS A 121 -15.33 -0.47 13.32
C HIS A 121 -14.37 0.33 14.21
N LYS A 122 -13.04 0.25 13.97
CA LYS A 122 -12.04 1.05 14.69
C LYS A 122 -12.24 2.55 14.47
N THR A 123 -12.44 2.98 13.24
CA THR A 123 -12.68 4.41 12.91
C THR A 123 -14.02 4.92 13.46
N SER A 124 -15.06 4.08 13.51
CA SER A 124 -16.35 4.44 14.13
C SER A 124 -16.22 4.57 15.65
N ARG A 125 -15.47 3.66 16.29
CA ARG A 125 -15.18 3.72 17.73
C ARG A 125 -14.35 4.94 18.11
N THR A 126 -13.32 5.28 17.33
CA THR A 126 -12.52 6.50 17.58
C THR A 126 -13.33 7.77 17.35
N LYS A 127 -14.17 7.83 16.31
CA LYS A 127 -15.11 8.94 16.10
C LYS A 127 -16.12 9.09 17.24
N ALA A 128 -16.66 7.99 17.76
CA ALA A 128 -17.57 8.01 18.90
C ALA A 128 -16.90 8.54 20.18
N LEU A 129 -15.68 8.09 20.47
CA LEU A 129 -14.89 8.59 21.61
C LEU A 129 -14.52 10.08 21.46
N LEU A 130 -14.15 10.52 20.26
CA LEU A 130 -13.91 11.94 19.97
C LEU A 130 -15.15 12.80 20.22
N LYS A 131 -16.33 12.32 19.78
CA LYS A 131 -17.61 13.00 20.03
C LYS A 131 -17.93 13.05 21.52
N GLU A 132 -17.77 11.95 22.26
CA GLU A 132 -17.98 11.91 23.70
C GLU A 132 -17.04 12.88 24.46
N LEU A 133 -15.77 12.94 24.06
CA LEU A 133 -14.81 13.89 24.62
C LEU A 133 -15.20 15.34 24.30
N GLN A 134 -15.65 15.62 23.08
CA GLN A 134 -16.10 16.95 22.67
C GLN A 134 -17.37 17.38 23.43
N ASP A 135 -18.32 16.47 23.63
CA ASP A 135 -19.53 16.70 24.40
C ASP A 135 -19.18 16.99 25.87
N LYS A 136 -18.29 16.20 26.49
CA LYS A 136 -17.77 16.45 27.86
C LYS A 136 -17.07 17.81 27.98
N LEU A 137 -16.29 18.19 26.96
CA LEU A 137 -15.59 19.48 26.96
C LEU A 137 -16.60 20.64 26.87
N SER A 138 -17.63 20.50 26.03
CA SER A 138 -18.69 21.49 25.88
C SER A 138 -19.57 21.63 27.14
N ALA A 139 -19.80 20.55 27.87
CA ALA A 139 -20.52 20.57 29.13
C ALA A 139 -19.72 21.33 30.20
N LYS A 140 -18.41 21.06 30.31
CA LYS A 140 -17.52 21.75 31.25
C LYS A 140 -17.37 23.24 30.95
N THR A 141 -17.34 23.64 29.67
CA THR A 141 -17.30 25.07 29.33
C THR A 141 -18.60 25.77 29.72
N LYS A 142 -19.77 25.14 29.49
CA LYS A 142 -21.06 25.68 29.93
C LYS A 142 -21.13 25.83 31.45
N GLU A 143 -20.67 24.84 32.20
CA GLU A 143 -20.61 24.89 33.67
C GLU A 143 -19.72 26.03 34.16
N ALA A 144 -18.54 26.22 33.55
CA ALA A 144 -17.63 27.31 33.87
C ALA A 144 -18.23 28.70 33.53
N ASP A 145 -18.94 28.82 32.41
CA ASP A 145 -19.62 30.06 32.02
C ASP A 145 -20.80 30.38 32.94
N GLU A 146 -21.54 29.37 33.40
CA GLU A 146 -22.61 29.55 34.38
C GLU A 146 -22.06 29.98 35.75
N GLU A 147 -20.94 29.39 36.18
CA GLU A 147 -20.25 29.82 37.40
C GLU A 147 -19.75 31.27 37.29
N ARG A 148 -19.21 31.66 36.13
CA ARG A 148 -18.81 33.06 35.85
C ARG A 148 -20.01 34.00 35.91
N ARG A 149 -21.15 33.63 35.32
CA ARG A 149 -22.39 34.42 35.38
C ARG A 149 -22.87 34.62 36.81
N LYS A 150 -22.90 33.54 37.63
CA LYS A 150 -23.27 33.63 39.05
C LYS A 150 -22.36 34.58 39.81
N LYS A 151 -21.04 34.53 39.58
CA LYS A 151 -20.08 35.48 40.17
C LYS A 151 -20.34 36.91 39.71
N CYS A 152 -20.59 37.15 38.42
CA CYS A 152 -20.94 38.47 37.92
C CYS A 152 -22.23 39.02 38.56
N ASP A 153 -23.25 38.18 38.75
CA ASP A 153 -24.50 38.58 39.42
C ASP A 153 -24.28 38.90 40.90
N GLU A 154 -23.41 38.15 41.59
CA GLU A 154 -22.99 38.45 42.97
C GLU A 154 -22.24 39.79 43.05
N TYR A 155 -21.30 40.04 42.13
CA TYR A 155 -20.59 41.31 42.04
C TYR A 155 -21.53 42.48 41.74
N ALA A 156 -22.49 42.31 40.82
CA ALA A 156 -23.49 43.33 40.52
C ALA A 156 -24.35 43.66 41.75
N LYS A 157 -24.79 42.64 42.50
CA LYS A 157 -25.52 42.85 43.78
C LYS A 157 -24.68 43.59 44.82
N CYS A 158 -23.38 43.26 44.93
CA CYS A 158 -22.46 43.97 45.82
C CYS A 158 -22.26 45.43 45.40
N LEU A 159 -22.12 45.70 44.10
CA LEU A 159 -22.03 47.05 43.54
C LEU A 159 -23.30 47.86 43.79
N ASP A 160 -24.48 47.27 43.59
CA ASP A 160 -25.77 47.91 43.90
C ASP A 160 -25.89 48.21 45.39
N ALA A 161 -25.53 47.27 46.26
CA ALA A 161 -25.55 47.47 47.71
C ALA A 161 -24.57 48.58 48.14
N HIS A 162 -23.38 48.63 47.55
CA HIS A 162 -22.40 49.67 47.81
C HIS A 162 -22.86 51.04 47.29
N SER A 163 -23.45 51.08 46.08
CA SER A 163 -24.02 52.30 45.51
C SER A 163 -25.17 52.85 46.37
N ARG A 164 -26.06 51.99 46.88
CA ARG A 164 -27.12 52.39 47.83
C ARG A 164 -26.54 52.90 49.14
N ARG A 165 -25.45 52.30 49.61
CA ARG A 165 -24.76 52.72 50.84
C ARG A 165 -24.09 54.09 50.66
N LEU A 166 -23.44 54.32 49.53
CA LEU A 166 -22.87 55.61 49.16
C LEU A 166 -23.96 56.67 48.96
N GLN A 167 -25.08 56.34 48.31
CA GLN A 167 -26.24 57.25 48.20
C GLN A 167 -26.86 57.58 49.57
N ALA A 168 -26.77 56.68 50.55
CA ALA A 168 -27.19 56.95 51.92
C ALA A 168 -26.16 57.75 52.73
N GLU A 169 -24.88 57.73 52.32
CA GLU A 169 -23.77 58.42 52.98
C GLU A 169 -23.46 59.81 52.37
N GLU A 170 -24.02 60.15 51.21
CA GLU A 170 -23.85 61.48 50.62
C GLU A 170 -24.87 62.51 51.10
N ASP A 171 -24.55 63.10 52.25
CA ASP A 171 -24.13 64.51 52.25
C ASP A 171 -22.59 64.54 52.16
N THR A 172 -22.01 64.95 51.02
CA THR A 172 -20.63 65.49 50.79
C THR A 172 -19.69 64.78 49.79
N LYS A 173 -19.70 65.28 48.53
CA LYS A 173 -18.56 65.60 47.63
C LYS A 173 -17.48 64.53 47.29
N HIS A 174 -17.58 63.26 47.71
CA HIS A 174 -16.55 62.24 47.42
C HIS A 174 -17.01 61.13 46.44
N PHE A 175 -18.25 61.19 45.92
CA PHE A 175 -18.81 60.17 45.00
C PHE A 175 -17.98 59.87 43.75
N GLU A 176 -17.56 60.92 43.03
CA GLU A 176 -17.05 60.77 41.67
C GLU A 176 -15.68 60.06 41.61
N ALA A 177 -14.85 60.24 42.64
CA ALA A 177 -13.54 59.59 42.70
C ALA A 177 -13.65 58.08 43.02
N ALA A 178 -14.60 57.68 43.88
CA ALA A 178 -14.77 56.28 44.28
C ALA A 178 -15.35 55.42 43.14
N CYS A 179 -16.30 55.96 42.37
CA CYS A 179 -16.89 55.26 41.23
C CYS A 179 -15.86 54.95 40.12
N VAL A 180 -14.91 55.85 39.86
CA VAL A 180 -13.86 55.66 38.84
C VAL A 180 -12.85 54.57 39.24
N VAL A 181 -12.49 54.50 40.52
CA VAL A 181 -11.56 53.47 41.03
C VAL A 181 -12.20 52.08 40.97
N LEU A 182 -13.46 51.95 41.40
CA LEU A 182 -14.19 50.68 41.33
C LEU A 182 -14.43 50.21 39.88
N TYR A 183 -14.72 51.13 38.96
CA TYR A 183 -14.88 50.79 37.54
C TYR A 183 -13.56 50.29 36.92
N CYS A 184 -12.42 50.91 37.25
CA CYS A 184 -11.10 50.47 36.81
C CYS A 184 -10.73 49.09 37.36
N GLU A 185 -11.00 48.80 38.64
CA GLU A 185 -10.73 47.48 39.23
C GLU A 185 -11.64 46.38 38.63
N LEU A 186 -12.90 46.71 38.32
CA LEU A 186 -13.80 45.78 37.64
C LEU A 186 -13.34 45.42 36.23
N CYS A 187 -12.86 46.42 35.46
CA CYS A 187 -12.31 46.20 34.12
C CYS A 187 -11.02 45.36 34.17
N HIS A 188 -10.20 45.51 35.22
CA HIS A 188 -9.01 44.67 35.41
C HIS A 188 -9.37 43.23 35.81
N ALA A 189 -10.38 43.04 36.67
CA ALA A 189 -10.81 41.71 37.12
C ALA A 189 -11.53 40.90 36.02
N LEU A 190 -12.25 41.57 35.11
CA LEU A 190 -13.03 40.93 34.06
C LEU A 190 -12.22 40.58 32.79
N GLY A 191 -10.92 40.92 32.75
CA GLY A 191 -9.99 40.49 31.71
C GLY A 191 -10.56 40.61 30.31
N THR A 192 -10.49 41.80 29.71
CA THR A 192 -10.93 42.02 28.32
C THR A 192 -10.29 40.98 27.41
N VAL A 193 -11.14 40.29 26.65
CA VAL A 193 -10.79 39.19 25.74
C VAL A 193 -9.72 39.59 24.69
N ASP A 194 -9.50 40.89 24.49
CA ASP A 194 -8.49 41.43 23.57
C ASP A 194 -7.04 41.35 24.08
N ASP A 195 -6.80 41.31 25.39
CA ASP A 195 -5.43 41.23 25.93
C ASP A 195 -4.83 39.81 25.83
N LEU A 196 -5.68 38.78 25.81
CA LEU A 196 -5.27 37.38 25.57
C LEU A 196 -4.81 37.13 24.13
N LYS A 197 -5.36 37.86 23.14
CA LYS A 197 -4.89 37.78 21.74
C LYS A 197 -3.55 38.48 21.53
N ARG A 198 -3.26 39.55 22.28
CA ARG A 198 -1.96 40.24 22.21
C ARG A 198 -0.83 39.40 22.83
N HIS A 199 -1.12 38.64 23.88
CA HIS A 199 -0.11 37.76 24.51
C HIS A 199 0.26 36.52 23.70
N GLN A 200 -0.62 35.98 22.84
CA GLN A 200 -0.28 34.83 22.00
C GLN A 200 0.63 35.19 20.80
N ASN A 201 0.53 36.41 20.26
CA ASN A 201 1.41 36.86 19.16
C ASN A 201 2.78 37.39 19.62
N ALA A 202 3.00 37.63 20.91
CA ALA A 202 4.27 38.14 21.44
C ALA A 202 5.33 37.05 21.73
N LYS A 203 5.03 35.75 21.50
CA LYS A 203 5.93 34.63 21.83
C LYS A 203 7.00 34.30 20.76
N ALA A 204 7.17 35.15 19.75
CA ALA A 204 8.18 34.98 18.70
C ALA A 204 9.18 36.14 18.68
N GLN A 205 9.96 36.32 19.75
CA GLN A 205 11.21 37.08 19.70
C GLN A 205 12.30 36.36 20.52
N PRO A 206 13.54 36.24 20.00
CA PRO A 206 14.65 35.64 20.71
C PRO A 206 15.14 36.53 21.86
N ALA A 207 15.52 35.89 22.97
CA ALA A 207 15.94 36.51 24.21
C ALA A 207 17.12 37.49 24.05
N PRO A 208 17.09 38.67 24.70
CA PRO A 208 18.26 39.53 24.83
C PRO A 208 19.19 39.04 25.95
N LYS A 209 20.50 39.19 25.70
CA LYS A 209 21.62 38.82 26.58
C LYS A 209 21.63 39.63 27.90
N PRO A 210 22.19 39.08 29.00
CA PRO A 210 22.31 39.80 30.26
C PRO A 210 23.46 40.82 30.21
N HIS A 211 23.20 42.04 30.68
CA HIS A 211 24.21 43.04 31.01
C HIS A 211 24.21 43.33 32.53
N PRO A 212 25.35 43.83 33.07
CA PRO A 212 25.73 43.62 34.46
C PRO A 212 25.17 44.66 35.43
N ALA A 213 25.19 44.26 36.70
CA ALA A 213 24.74 45.01 37.87
C ALA A 213 25.28 46.45 37.92
N VAL A 214 24.35 47.39 38.03
CA VAL A 214 24.61 48.80 38.36
C VAL A 214 24.41 48.95 39.87
N LYS A 215 25.50 49.34 40.54
CA LYS A 215 25.51 49.88 41.90
C LYS A 215 24.75 51.21 41.91
N THR A 216 23.89 51.42 42.90
CA THR A 216 23.44 52.76 43.29
C THR A 216 23.80 53.00 44.75
N GLU A 217 24.85 53.80 44.92
CA GLU A 217 25.11 54.59 46.12
C GLU A 217 24.19 55.83 46.16
N ALA A 218 24.11 56.40 47.37
CA ALA A 218 23.74 57.77 47.72
C ALA A 218 22.24 58.14 47.76
N SER A 219 21.75 58.53 48.95
CA SER A 219 21.60 59.95 49.32
C SER A 219 20.96 60.08 50.72
N GLN A 220 21.65 60.70 51.69
CA GLN A 220 21.43 62.08 52.16
C GLN A 220 20.21 62.31 53.09
N LYS A 221 20.50 62.63 54.37
CA LYS A 221 20.27 63.93 55.06
C LYS A 221 18.85 64.20 55.59
N ALA A 222 18.76 64.34 56.92
CA ALA A 222 18.19 65.50 57.65
C ALA A 222 18.35 65.21 59.16
N LYS A 223 19.28 65.81 59.91
CA LYS A 223 19.26 67.16 60.52
C LYS A 223 17.90 67.55 61.14
N GLY A 224 17.84 67.51 62.47
CA GLY A 224 16.84 68.18 63.30
C GLY A 224 17.39 68.35 64.72
N ALA A 225 17.97 69.50 64.99
CA ALA A 225 18.58 69.87 66.25
C ALA A 225 17.72 70.90 67.01
N ALA A 226 17.90 70.91 68.33
CA ALA A 226 17.63 71.99 69.29
C ALA A 226 16.17 72.12 69.84
N PRO A 227 15.93 72.83 70.97
CA PRO A 227 16.88 73.50 71.88
C PRO A 227 16.69 73.21 73.39
N LYS A 228 17.76 73.49 74.14
CA LYS A 228 17.76 73.82 75.57
C LYS A 228 16.97 75.12 75.82
N LYS A 229 16.12 75.19 76.84
CA LYS A 229 15.79 76.46 77.51
C LYS A 229 15.78 76.31 79.03
N LYS A 230 16.77 76.97 79.64
CA LYS A 230 16.77 77.41 81.03
C LYS A 230 15.59 78.39 81.22
N ALA A 231 14.87 78.28 82.32
CA ALA A 231 14.08 79.37 82.87
C ALA A 231 14.49 79.53 84.33
N LYS A 232 15.42 80.48 84.55
CA LYS A 232 15.47 81.26 85.78
C LYS A 232 14.16 82.07 85.83
N ILE A 233 13.41 81.94 86.91
CA ILE A 233 12.47 82.98 87.34
C ILE A 233 12.96 83.38 88.73
N GLU A 234 13.69 84.47 88.73
CA GLU A 234 13.92 85.36 89.87
C GLU A 234 12.62 86.14 90.16
N ASP A 235 12.63 86.80 91.31
CA ASP A 235 11.66 87.79 91.82
C ASP A 235 10.49 87.22 92.65
N GLN A 236 10.63 87.31 93.98
CA GLN A 236 10.24 88.50 94.75
C GLN A 236 8.74 88.77 94.62
N TYR A 237 7.92 88.20 95.52
CA TYR A 237 6.67 88.85 95.92
C TYR A 237 6.32 88.49 97.39
N TYR A 238 6.58 89.46 98.25
CA TYR A 238 5.87 89.86 99.47
C TYR A 238 5.83 88.95 100.72
N ASP A 239 6.66 89.38 101.69
CA ASP A 239 6.21 89.71 103.05
C ASP A 239 4.88 90.47 103.04
N ALA A 240 3.82 89.87 103.59
CA ALA A 240 2.84 90.53 104.46
C ALA A 240 1.70 89.56 104.80
N ARG A 241 1.24 89.63 106.06
CA ARG A 241 0.05 89.02 106.66
C ARG A 241 0.23 87.63 107.31
N LYS A 242 0.70 87.70 108.56
CA LYS A 242 0.07 86.95 109.65
C LYS A 242 -1.41 87.36 109.74
N ASP A 243 -2.28 86.40 110.08
CA ASP A 243 -3.74 86.51 110.32
C ASP A 243 -4.71 86.20 109.16
N ASP A 244 -4.56 85.04 108.49
CA ASP A 244 -5.72 84.35 107.85
C ASP A 244 -5.46 82.86 107.51
N GLY A 245 -4.91 82.09 108.45
CA GLY A 245 -4.48 80.68 108.27
C GLY A 245 -5.57 79.66 107.91
N GLY A 246 -6.86 80.03 107.92
CA GLY A 246 -7.98 79.11 107.68
C GLY A 246 -8.37 78.93 106.21
N ARG A 247 -8.28 79.98 105.37
CA ARG A 247 -8.71 79.92 103.96
C ARG A 247 -7.67 79.33 103.03
N PHE A 248 -6.38 79.55 103.31
CA PHE A 248 -5.28 79.05 102.49
C PHE A 248 -5.17 77.51 102.58
N PHE A 249 -5.41 76.94 103.76
CA PHE A 249 -5.45 75.49 103.97
C PHE A 249 -6.61 74.81 103.24
N GLN A 250 -7.77 75.48 103.12
CA GLN A 250 -8.89 74.96 102.32
C GLN A 250 -8.59 74.97 100.82
N LEU A 251 -7.92 76.02 100.32
CA LEU A 251 -7.49 76.10 98.92
C LEU A 251 -6.47 75.00 98.58
N PHE A 252 -5.46 74.77 99.44
CA PHE A 252 -4.51 73.67 99.22
C PHE A 252 -5.16 72.29 99.29
N ARG A 253 -6.14 72.07 100.17
CA ARG A 253 -6.92 70.83 100.17
C ARG A 253 -7.69 70.63 98.88
N HIS A 254 -8.30 71.69 98.33
CA HIS A 254 -9.01 71.63 97.06
C HIS A 254 -8.06 71.38 95.88
N ILE A 255 -6.88 72.02 95.86
CA ILE A 255 -5.85 71.81 94.85
C ILE A 255 -5.29 70.39 94.94
N ALA A 256 -5.01 69.89 96.16
CA ALA A 256 -4.55 68.53 96.37
C ALA A 256 -5.62 67.49 96.00
N ALA A 257 -6.90 67.76 96.27
CA ALA A 257 -8.01 66.91 95.84
C ALA A 257 -8.18 66.89 94.32
N GLN A 258 -8.08 68.05 93.64
CA GLN A 258 -8.09 68.13 92.18
C GLN A 258 -6.88 67.44 91.55
N ALA A 259 -5.70 67.55 92.16
CA ALA A 259 -4.49 66.87 91.70
C ALA A 259 -4.64 65.35 91.83
N ARG A 260 -5.21 64.85 92.94
CA ARG A 260 -5.53 63.43 93.11
C ARG A 260 -6.57 62.94 92.10
N ALA A 261 -7.66 63.68 91.90
CA ALA A 261 -8.68 63.33 90.92
C ALA A 261 -8.12 63.31 89.48
N ARG A 262 -7.22 64.23 89.13
CA ARG A 262 -6.52 64.22 87.83
C ARG A 262 -5.55 63.05 87.70
N ALA A 263 -4.79 62.74 88.75
CA ALA A 263 -3.89 61.60 88.78
C ALA A 263 -4.66 60.26 88.66
N GLU A 264 -5.79 60.14 89.35
CA GLU A 264 -6.67 58.97 89.26
C GLU A 264 -7.31 58.84 87.87
N ALA A 265 -7.76 59.96 87.28
CA ALA A 265 -8.29 59.96 85.91
C ALA A 265 -7.21 59.61 84.87
N GLN A 266 -5.98 60.12 85.04
CA GLN A 266 -4.83 59.76 84.20
C GLN A 266 -4.48 58.28 84.34
N ALA A 267 -4.42 57.75 85.56
CA ALA A 267 -4.14 56.33 85.79
C ALA A 267 -5.24 55.42 85.21
N LEU A 268 -6.52 55.83 85.27
CA LEU A 268 -7.61 55.10 84.64
C LEU A 268 -7.49 55.13 83.11
N HIS A 269 -7.18 56.29 82.53
CA HIS A 269 -6.98 56.43 81.09
C HIS A 269 -5.79 55.61 80.60
N GLU A 270 -4.69 55.61 81.34
CA GLU A 270 -3.51 54.79 81.04
C GLU A 270 -3.83 53.29 81.08
N ARG A 271 -4.58 52.82 82.09
CA ARG A 271 -5.06 51.43 82.14
C ARG A 271 -5.97 51.08 80.95
N GLN A 272 -6.86 51.98 80.56
CA GLN A 272 -7.73 51.78 79.40
C GLN A 272 -6.91 51.70 78.09
N MET A 273 -5.88 52.55 77.94
CA MET A 273 -4.98 52.52 76.80
C MET A 273 -4.13 51.26 76.76
N GLU A 274 -3.58 50.82 77.90
CA GLU A 274 -2.85 49.55 78.01
C GLU A 274 -3.74 48.35 77.66
N GLU A 275 -4.99 48.35 78.10
CA GLU A 275 -5.95 47.28 77.77
C GLU A 275 -6.26 47.25 76.26
N LEU A 276 -6.43 48.41 75.62
CA LEU A 276 -6.62 48.51 74.17
C LEU A 276 -5.39 48.01 73.40
N VAL A 277 -4.19 48.45 73.78
CA VAL A 277 -2.94 47.98 73.17
C VAL A 277 -2.78 46.47 73.34
N ARG A 278 -3.14 45.92 74.50
CA ARG A 278 -3.12 44.47 74.75
C ARG A 278 -4.12 43.73 73.86
N LYS A 279 -5.34 44.25 73.68
CA LYS A 279 -6.35 43.67 72.79
C LYS A 279 -5.91 43.73 71.32
N ASP A 280 -5.34 44.84 70.88
CA ASP A 280 -4.85 45.01 69.52
C ASP A 280 -3.67 44.09 69.22
N LEU A 281 -2.74 43.92 70.16
CA LEU A 281 -1.63 42.98 70.02
C LEU A 281 -2.15 41.53 69.92
N ALA A 282 -3.11 41.14 70.77
CA ALA A 282 -3.70 39.81 70.72
C ALA A 282 -4.48 39.56 69.41
N ASN A 283 -5.19 40.58 68.92
CA ASN A 283 -5.88 40.51 67.62
C ASN A 283 -4.90 40.43 66.45
N ALA A 284 -3.79 41.18 66.50
CA ALA A 284 -2.72 41.12 65.50
C ALA A 284 -2.07 39.73 65.47
N GLN A 285 -1.82 39.12 66.63
CA GLN A 285 -1.30 37.75 66.74
C GLN A 285 -2.26 36.73 66.11
N ARG A 286 -3.55 36.78 66.42
CA ARG A 286 -4.55 35.88 65.80
C ARG A 286 -4.61 36.03 64.28
N ARG A 287 -4.54 37.27 63.77
CA ARG A 287 -4.51 37.54 62.32
C ARG A 287 -3.24 36.97 61.68
N ALA A 288 -2.10 37.07 62.34
CA ALA A 288 -0.84 36.48 61.87
C ALA A 288 -0.94 34.95 61.81
N GLU A 289 -1.43 34.29 62.87
CA GLU A 289 -1.62 32.84 62.91
C GLU A 289 -2.61 32.35 61.84
N ASP A 290 -3.73 33.05 61.65
CA ASP A 290 -4.70 32.69 60.61
C ASP A 290 -4.13 32.92 59.19
N ALA A 291 -3.31 33.95 59.01
CA ALA A 291 -2.60 34.19 57.75
C ALA A 291 -1.59 33.08 57.45
N GLU A 292 -0.83 32.63 58.45
CA GLU A 292 0.09 31.50 58.34
C GLU A 292 -0.63 30.19 57.99
N ARG A 293 -1.75 29.88 58.66
CA ARG A 293 -2.56 28.69 58.32
C ARG A 293 -3.11 28.74 56.90
N ARG A 294 -3.54 29.92 56.43
CA ARG A 294 -4.00 30.10 55.04
C ARG A 294 -2.86 29.91 54.06
N ALA A 295 -1.67 30.42 54.37
CA ALA A 295 -0.47 30.23 53.55
C ALA A 295 -0.09 28.75 53.46
N GLN A 296 -0.07 28.02 54.59
CA GLN A 296 0.20 26.58 54.62
C GLN A 296 -0.82 25.76 53.80
N MET A 297 -2.11 26.06 53.95
CA MET A 297 -3.16 25.40 53.17
C MET A 297 -3.08 25.72 51.67
N ALA A 298 -2.62 26.91 51.30
CA ALA A 298 -2.41 27.28 49.90
C ALA A 298 -1.20 26.55 49.30
N GLU A 299 -0.10 26.46 50.05
CA GLU A 299 1.10 25.72 49.67
C GLU A 299 0.80 24.22 49.50
N GLU A 300 0.10 23.61 50.45
CA GLU A 300 -0.30 22.20 50.35
C GLU A 300 -1.21 21.95 49.14
N LYS A 301 -2.16 22.85 48.86
CA LYS A 301 -3.00 22.75 47.65
C LYS A 301 -2.18 22.82 46.37
N LEU A 302 -1.16 23.68 46.32
CA LEU A 302 -0.27 23.81 45.17
C LEU A 302 0.53 22.52 44.96
N LEU A 303 1.08 21.93 46.02
CA LEU A 303 1.80 20.64 45.95
C LEU A 303 0.88 19.51 45.46
N ARG A 304 -0.34 19.42 45.99
CA ARG A 304 -1.34 18.42 45.51
C ARG A 304 -1.72 18.64 44.05
N GLN A 305 -1.75 19.88 43.57
CA GLN A 305 -2.01 20.17 42.15
C GLN A 305 -0.82 19.76 41.27
N GLN A 306 0.41 20.05 41.69
CA GLN A 306 1.62 19.63 40.99
C GLN A 306 1.73 18.11 40.89
N GLU A 307 1.45 17.38 41.98
CA GLU A 307 1.46 15.91 41.97
C GLU A 307 0.40 15.34 41.02
N LYS A 308 -0.81 15.90 41.00
CA LYS A 308 -1.86 15.51 40.06
C LYS A 308 -1.46 15.78 38.61
N ALA A 309 -0.77 16.90 38.34
CA ALA A 309 -0.26 17.22 37.02
C ALA A 309 0.79 16.18 36.58
N LEU A 310 1.77 15.86 37.42
CA LEU A 310 2.79 14.85 37.13
C LEU A 310 2.18 13.46 36.88
N ARG A 311 1.18 13.05 37.66
CA ARG A 311 0.45 11.79 37.42
C ARG A 311 -0.32 11.80 36.10
N ALA A 312 -0.85 12.95 35.68
CA ALA A 312 -1.53 13.08 34.40
C ALA A 312 -0.53 13.03 33.23
N GLU A 313 0.62 13.68 33.36
CA GLU A 313 1.70 13.64 32.37
C GLU A 313 2.24 12.21 32.17
N SER A 314 2.51 11.49 33.27
CA SER A 314 2.95 10.09 33.20
C SER A 314 1.93 9.18 32.50
N LYS A 315 0.62 9.41 32.71
CA LYS A 315 -0.44 8.67 31.98
C LYS A 315 -0.48 9.00 30.49
N ILE A 316 -0.26 10.27 30.13
CA ILE A 316 -0.20 10.68 28.72
C ILE A 316 1.00 10.04 28.04
N GLU A 317 2.14 9.96 28.72
CA GLU A 317 3.35 9.31 28.20
C GLU A 317 3.14 7.80 27.98
N ALA A 318 2.57 7.09 28.96
CA ALA A 318 2.24 5.67 28.81
C ALA A 318 1.27 5.40 27.64
N LEU A 319 0.25 6.24 27.45
CA LEU A 319 -0.68 6.12 26.32
C LEU A 319 0.01 6.40 24.98
N LYS A 320 0.99 7.32 24.93
CA LYS A 320 1.78 7.58 23.72
C LYS A 320 2.64 6.38 23.36
N GLU A 321 3.22 5.70 24.35
CA GLU A 321 4.00 4.49 24.14
C GLU A 321 3.11 3.35 23.61
N GLU A 322 1.95 3.11 24.21
CA GLU A 322 0.97 2.10 23.75
C GLU A 322 0.50 2.35 22.31
N VAL A 323 0.14 3.60 21.98
CA VAL A 323 -0.24 3.98 20.61
C VAL A 323 0.93 3.81 19.63
N GLY A 324 2.16 4.10 20.09
CA GLY A 324 3.37 3.90 19.28
C GLY A 324 3.63 2.43 18.97
N GLU A 325 3.43 1.53 19.93
CA GLU A 325 3.55 0.08 19.71
C GLU A 325 2.46 -0.46 18.78
N GLU A 326 1.21 -0.02 18.92
CA GLU A 326 0.14 -0.41 18.00
C GLU A 326 0.42 0.05 16.57
N MET A 327 0.90 1.28 16.39
CA MET A 327 1.30 1.82 15.08
C MET A 327 2.39 0.95 14.44
N LYS A 328 3.45 0.58 15.19
CA LYS A 328 4.51 -0.31 14.68
C LYS A 328 3.96 -1.67 14.24
N LYS A 329 3.07 -2.29 15.03
CA LYS A 329 2.43 -3.56 14.65
C LYS A 329 1.60 -3.43 13.38
N THR A 330 0.88 -2.32 13.19
CA THR A 330 0.12 -2.09 11.97
C THR A 330 1.02 -1.88 10.75
N GLU A 331 2.12 -1.14 10.90
CA GLU A 331 3.10 -0.91 9.84
C GLU A 331 3.80 -2.22 9.43
N GLU A 332 4.18 -3.06 10.41
CA GLU A 332 4.74 -4.39 10.15
C GLU A 332 3.77 -5.30 9.38
N SER A 333 2.49 -5.30 9.76
CA SER A 333 1.44 -6.06 9.06
C SER A 333 1.23 -5.55 7.64
N GLU A 334 1.25 -4.24 7.41
CA GLU A 334 1.11 -3.64 6.08
C GLU A 334 2.31 -3.95 5.20
N ASN A 335 3.52 -3.85 5.75
CA ASN A 335 4.75 -4.24 5.08
C ASN A 335 4.77 -5.73 4.71
N ALA A 336 4.24 -6.61 5.58
CA ALA A 336 4.10 -8.04 5.28
C ALA A 336 3.12 -8.28 4.13
N LEU A 337 1.98 -7.58 4.10
CA LEU A 337 1.01 -7.66 3.00
C LEU A 337 1.61 -7.18 1.68
N ASN A 338 2.34 -6.07 1.69
CA ASN A 338 3.02 -5.54 0.52
C ASN A 338 4.08 -6.50 -0.04
N ARG A 339 4.82 -7.20 0.83
CA ARG A 339 5.76 -8.26 0.40
C ARG A 339 5.02 -9.42 -0.27
N ALA A 340 3.93 -9.91 0.33
CA ALA A 340 3.13 -10.98 -0.23
C ALA A 340 2.53 -10.62 -1.62
N LEU A 341 2.04 -9.38 -1.77
CA LEU A 341 1.58 -8.86 -3.07
C LEU A 341 2.71 -8.80 -4.11
N GLY A 342 3.93 -8.45 -3.69
CA GLY A 342 5.12 -8.50 -4.53
C GLY A 342 5.40 -9.90 -5.06
N ASP A 343 5.30 -10.92 -4.20
CA ASP A 343 5.51 -12.32 -4.58
C ASP A 343 4.43 -12.84 -5.54
N VAL A 344 3.16 -12.51 -5.33
CA VAL A 344 2.06 -12.84 -6.24
C VAL A 344 2.30 -12.25 -7.63
N ASN A 345 2.72 -10.98 -7.71
CA ASN A 345 3.04 -10.33 -8.97
C ASN A 345 4.23 -10.98 -9.68
N ARG A 346 5.25 -11.43 -8.92
CA ARG A 346 6.39 -12.17 -9.47
C ARG A 346 5.94 -13.50 -10.09
N LEU A 347 5.09 -14.25 -9.39
CA LEU A 347 4.53 -15.51 -9.91
C LEU A 347 3.68 -15.29 -11.17
N ARG A 348 2.86 -14.24 -11.20
CA ARG A 348 2.07 -13.88 -12.40
C ARG A 348 2.97 -13.66 -13.63
N ARG A 349 4.07 -12.91 -13.49
CA ARG A 349 5.02 -12.68 -14.61
C ARG A 349 5.66 -13.98 -15.08
N VAL A 350 6.05 -14.87 -14.17
CA VAL A 350 6.62 -16.18 -14.54
C VAL A 350 5.59 -16.99 -15.35
N LEU A 351 4.33 -17.04 -14.90
CA LEU A 351 3.26 -17.74 -15.61
C LEU A 351 2.96 -17.15 -17.00
N GLU A 352 3.01 -15.83 -17.15
CA GLU A 352 2.83 -15.19 -18.46
C GLU A 352 3.97 -15.52 -19.43
N VAL A 353 5.21 -15.52 -18.95
CA VAL A 353 6.37 -15.89 -19.76
C VAL A 353 6.29 -17.37 -20.17
N THR A 354 5.94 -18.28 -19.25
CA THR A 354 5.81 -19.69 -19.59
C THR A 354 4.67 -19.95 -20.57
N LYS A 355 3.51 -19.29 -20.41
CA LYS A 355 2.40 -19.37 -21.38
C LYS A 355 2.81 -18.87 -22.77
N LYS A 356 3.55 -17.77 -22.86
CA LYS A 356 4.06 -17.24 -24.14
C LYS A 356 5.06 -18.20 -24.78
N ASN A 357 5.99 -18.76 -24.01
CA ASN A 357 6.96 -19.73 -24.51
C ASN A 357 6.26 -21.00 -25.00
N GLN A 358 5.30 -21.54 -24.23
CA GLN A 358 4.51 -22.71 -24.64
C GLN A 358 3.69 -22.44 -25.89
N ALA A 359 3.03 -21.28 -25.99
CA ALA A 359 2.28 -20.92 -27.19
C ALA A 359 3.19 -20.81 -28.42
N SER A 360 4.38 -20.23 -28.26
CA SER A 360 5.39 -20.18 -29.32
C SER A 360 5.90 -21.57 -29.72
N GLU A 361 6.15 -22.46 -28.77
CA GLU A 361 6.58 -23.85 -29.03
C GLU A 361 5.49 -24.67 -29.73
N ILE A 362 4.23 -24.52 -29.34
CA ILE A 362 3.10 -25.17 -30.01
C ILE A 362 2.95 -24.63 -31.44
N ALA A 363 3.11 -23.32 -31.64
CA ALA A 363 3.03 -22.71 -32.96
C ALA A 363 4.15 -23.21 -33.88
N THR A 364 5.40 -23.28 -33.40
CA THR A 364 6.52 -23.83 -34.18
C THR A 364 6.33 -25.31 -34.48
N TYR A 365 5.84 -26.10 -33.52
CA TYR A 365 5.51 -27.51 -33.74
C TYR A 365 4.43 -27.70 -34.82
N ARG A 366 3.32 -26.95 -34.74
CA ARG A 366 2.25 -27.01 -35.75
C ARG A 366 2.76 -26.68 -37.14
N LEU A 367 3.62 -25.67 -37.26
CA LEU A 367 4.21 -25.24 -38.52
C LEU A 367 5.17 -26.29 -39.09
N GLN A 368 6.02 -26.90 -38.25
CA GLN A 368 6.87 -28.02 -38.66
C GLN A 368 6.06 -29.23 -39.12
N HIS A 369 5.00 -29.57 -38.38
CA HIS A 369 4.11 -30.66 -38.73
C HIS A 369 3.43 -30.39 -40.08
N ALA A 370 2.81 -29.20 -40.25
CA ALA A 370 2.19 -28.79 -41.50
C ALA A 370 3.17 -28.83 -42.69
N SER A 371 4.42 -28.40 -42.49
CA SER A 371 5.45 -28.46 -43.55
C SER A 371 5.76 -29.91 -43.96
N ARG A 372 5.90 -30.83 -43.00
CA ARG A 372 6.13 -32.25 -43.31
C ARG A 372 4.94 -32.88 -44.01
N THR A 373 3.72 -32.58 -43.56
CA THR A 373 2.49 -33.05 -44.17
C THR A 373 2.37 -32.53 -45.60
N TYR A 374 2.66 -31.24 -45.83
CA TYR A 374 2.70 -30.64 -47.17
C TYR A 374 3.62 -31.42 -48.11
N ASP A 375 4.88 -31.63 -47.74
CA ASP A 375 5.84 -32.34 -48.60
C ASP A 375 5.45 -33.80 -48.83
N THR A 376 4.85 -34.46 -47.84
CA THR A 376 4.35 -35.84 -47.96
C THR A 376 3.15 -35.91 -48.90
N LEU A 377 2.20 -34.99 -48.79
CA LEU A 377 1.03 -34.95 -49.66
C LEU A 377 1.41 -34.62 -51.11
N TRP A 378 2.48 -33.85 -51.33
CA TRP A 378 3.00 -33.60 -52.68
C TRP A 378 3.48 -34.85 -53.42
N SER A 379 3.94 -35.90 -52.72
CA SER A 379 4.29 -37.16 -53.37
C SER A 379 3.08 -38.05 -53.66
N ILE A 380 1.94 -37.77 -53.02
CA ILE A 380 0.69 -38.53 -53.16
C ILE A 380 -0.21 -37.93 -54.26
N LEU A 381 0.09 -36.72 -54.75
CA LEU A 381 -0.70 -36.02 -55.78
C LEU A 381 -0.84 -36.77 -57.11
N ASP A 382 -0.09 -37.84 -57.33
CA ASP A 382 -0.25 -38.70 -58.50
C ASP A 382 -1.42 -39.69 -58.37
N ASN A 383 -2.12 -39.73 -57.23
CA ASN A 383 -3.34 -40.53 -57.05
C ASN A 383 -4.47 -40.10 -58.02
N PRO A 384 -5.37 -41.03 -58.38
CA PRO A 384 -6.37 -40.80 -59.43
C PRO A 384 -7.58 -39.96 -58.98
N ALA A 385 -7.80 -39.78 -57.67
CA ALA A 385 -8.93 -39.02 -57.13
C ALA A 385 -8.42 -37.83 -56.30
N LEU A 386 -8.46 -36.63 -56.89
CA LEU A 386 -8.11 -35.39 -56.21
C LEU A 386 -9.38 -34.63 -55.81
N SER A 387 -9.39 -34.15 -54.57
CA SER A 387 -10.36 -33.22 -54.03
C SER A 387 -9.67 -31.96 -53.49
N PHE A 388 -10.41 -30.87 -53.30
CA PHE A 388 -9.90 -29.60 -52.75
C PHE A 388 -9.19 -29.83 -51.42
N ALA A 389 -9.78 -30.63 -50.52
CA ALA A 389 -9.19 -30.93 -49.21
C ALA A 389 -7.92 -31.81 -49.27
N THR A 390 -7.76 -32.63 -50.32
CA THR A 390 -6.57 -33.50 -50.49
C THR A 390 -5.37 -32.80 -51.09
N ILE A 391 -5.59 -31.63 -51.72
CA ILE A 391 -4.50 -30.85 -52.32
C ILE A 391 -3.65 -30.24 -51.19
N PRO A 392 -2.31 -30.37 -51.23
CA PRO A 392 -1.42 -29.81 -50.23
C PRO A 392 -1.28 -28.31 -50.42
N TRP A 393 -2.27 -27.53 -49.99
CA TRP A 393 -2.19 -26.06 -50.02
C TRP A 393 -1.02 -25.55 -49.18
N PRO A 394 -0.35 -24.45 -49.57
CA PRO A 394 0.82 -23.96 -48.85
C PRO A 394 0.38 -23.10 -47.65
N THR A 395 -0.38 -23.69 -46.73
CA THR A 395 -0.94 -23.06 -45.52
C THR A 395 -0.73 -23.98 -44.30
N VAL A 396 -0.79 -23.42 -43.09
CA VAL A 396 -0.63 -24.22 -41.85
C VAL A 396 -1.81 -25.15 -41.62
N GLU A 397 -3.03 -24.65 -41.84
CA GLU A 397 -4.27 -25.40 -41.80
C GLU A 397 -4.78 -25.58 -43.23
N ALA A 398 -5.26 -26.79 -43.56
CA ALA A 398 -5.73 -27.10 -44.90
C ALA A 398 -7.07 -26.38 -45.17
N PRO A 399 -7.12 -25.43 -46.11
CA PRO A 399 -8.33 -24.67 -46.39
C PRO A 399 -9.42 -25.59 -46.92
N GLN A 400 -10.66 -25.33 -46.51
CA GLN A 400 -11.84 -26.04 -47.00
C GLN A 400 -12.47 -25.33 -48.20
N THR A 401 -12.20 -24.04 -48.35
CA THR A 401 -12.72 -23.19 -49.42
C THR A 401 -11.62 -22.33 -50.05
N PRO A 402 -11.75 -21.91 -51.31
CA PRO A 402 -10.80 -21.00 -51.94
C PRO A 402 -10.65 -19.66 -51.21
N GLU A 403 -11.69 -19.19 -50.52
CA GLU A 403 -11.71 -17.94 -49.77
C GLU A 403 -10.81 -17.95 -48.52
N GLU A 404 -10.55 -19.13 -47.95
CA GLU A 404 -9.64 -19.29 -46.81
C GLU A 404 -8.16 -19.15 -47.21
N ILE A 405 -7.86 -19.21 -48.51
CA ILE A 405 -6.51 -19.03 -49.05
C ILE A 405 -6.18 -17.53 -49.03
N THR A 406 -5.48 -17.09 -48.00
CA THR A 406 -5.04 -15.71 -47.83
C THR A 406 -3.55 -15.54 -48.14
N PRO A 407 -3.11 -14.38 -48.65
CA PRO A 407 -1.69 -14.14 -48.93
C PRO A 407 -0.84 -14.21 -47.66
N GLU A 408 -1.37 -13.81 -46.50
CA GLU A 408 -0.70 -13.89 -45.20
C GLU A 408 -0.45 -15.35 -44.80
N SER A 409 -1.46 -16.22 -44.92
CA SER A 409 -1.32 -17.65 -44.56
C SER A 409 -0.24 -18.35 -45.40
N ILE A 410 -0.14 -18.00 -46.68
CA ILE A 410 0.86 -18.54 -47.62
C ILE A 410 2.25 -18.01 -47.27
N ARG A 411 2.35 -16.70 -47.01
CA ARG A 411 3.59 -16.03 -46.62
C ARG A 411 4.14 -16.62 -45.32
N ASP A 412 3.32 -16.72 -44.29
CA ASP A 412 3.72 -17.23 -42.97
C ASP A 412 4.19 -18.69 -43.06
N PHE A 413 3.49 -19.50 -43.84
CA PHE A 413 3.86 -20.89 -44.06
C PHE A 413 5.18 -21.04 -44.84
N LEU A 414 5.33 -20.34 -45.97
CA LEU A 414 6.50 -20.43 -46.86
C LEU A 414 7.77 -19.83 -46.25
N LEU A 415 7.64 -18.67 -45.61
CA LEU A 415 8.77 -17.92 -45.07
C LEU A 415 9.20 -18.38 -43.67
N SER A 416 8.47 -19.33 -43.09
CA SER A 416 8.79 -19.92 -41.80
C SER A 416 10.21 -20.49 -41.73
N GLU A 417 10.84 -20.36 -40.56
CA GLU A 417 12.15 -20.99 -40.32
C GLU A 417 12.09 -22.51 -40.43
N ALA A 418 10.97 -23.09 -40.00
CA ALA A 418 10.72 -24.52 -40.05
C ALA A 418 10.80 -25.14 -41.46
N ARG A 419 10.48 -24.37 -42.51
CA ARG A 419 10.43 -24.87 -43.90
C ARG A 419 11.67 -24.53 -44.73
N ARG A 420 12.40 -23.49 -44.34
CA ARG A 420 13.55 -23.00 -45.13
C ARG A 420 14.66 -24.04 -45.23
N ASP A 421 14.88 -24.88 -44.22
CA ASP A 421 15.99 -25.86 -44.18
C ASP A 421 17.33 -25.23 -44.62
N GLY A 422 17.59 -23.99 -44.21
CA GLY A 422 18.78 -23.21 -44.59
C GLY A 422 18.74 -22.52 -45.96
N ARG A 423 17.70 -22.72 -46.78
CA ARG A 423 17.50 -22.01 -48.06
C ARG A 423 17.07 -20.57 -47.84
N SER A 424 17.41 -19.70 -48.78
CA SER A 424 16.95 -18.31 -48.74
C SER A 424 15.42 -18.22 -48.98
N LYS A 425 14.80 -17.17 -48.44
CA LYS A 425 13.35 -16.90 -48.64
C LYS A 425 13.00 -16.83 -50.14
N LEU A 426 13.88 -16.22 -50.94
CA LEU A 426 13.70 -16.08 -52.39
C LEU A 426 13.74 -17.42 -53.12
N GLU A 427 14.66 -18.31 -52.77
CA GLU A 427 14.76 -19.65 -53.38
C GLU A 427 13.53 -20.50 -53.06
N VAL A 428 13.03 -20.45 -51.82
CA VAL A 428 11.80 -21.16 -51.44
C VAL A 428 10.61 -20.61 -52.23
N ALA A 429 10.44 -19.29 -52.30
CA ALA A 429 9.34 -18.68 -53.06
C ALA A 429 9.41 -19.02 -54.57
N LYS A 430 10.59 -18.95 -55.21
CA LYS A 430 10.79 -19.31 -56.62
C LYS A 430 10.51 -20.80 -56.89
N LYS A 431 10.94 -21.69 -55.99
CA LYS A 431 10.66 -23.13 -56.09
C LYS A 431 9.16 -23.39 -56.06
N GLU A 432 8.46 -22.76 -55.13
CA GLU A 432 7.03 -22.97 -54.93
C GLU A 432 6.20 -22.33 -56.05
N ARG A 433 6.57 -21.14 -56.53
CA ARG A 433 5.99 -20.56 -57.76
C ARG A 433 6.07 -21.51 -58.95
N THR A 434 7.21 -22.17 -59.13
CA THR A 434 7.42 -23.13 -60.23
C THR A 434 6.61 -24.42 -60.04
N ARG A 435 6.28 -24.77 -58.79
CA ARG A 435 5.48 -25.95 -58.42
C ARG A 435 3.98 -25.69 -58.58
N TRP A 436 3.53 -24.47 -58.30
CA TRP A 436 2.14 -24.01 -58.39
C TRP A 436 1.75 -23.36 -59.72
N HIS A 437 2.58 -23.47 -60.76
CA HIS A 437 2.27 -22.90 -62.07
C HIS A 437 0.99 -23.54 -62.66
N PRO A 438 0.01 -22.74 -63.15
CA PRO A 438 -1.26 -23.25 -63.68
C PRO A 438 -1.11 -24.36 -64.73
N ASP A 439 -0.14 -24.23 -65.65
CA ASP A 439 0.13 -25.25 -66.69
C ASP A 439 0.41 -26.65 -66.12
N LYS A 440 1.08 -26.75 -64.96
CA LYS A 440 1.39 -28.05 -64.33
C LYS A 440 0.18 -28.69 -63.65
N TRP A 441 -0.90 -27.95 -63.51
CA TRP A 441 -2.13 -28.39 -62.89
C TRP A 441 -3.20 -28.78 -63.90
N VAL A 442 -3.05 -28.49 -65.21
CA VAL A 442 -4.03 -28.85 -66.25
C VAL A 442 -4.33 -30.36 -66.22
N THR A 443 -3.31 -31.22 -66.21
CA THR A 443 -3.47 -32.69 -66.16
C THR A 443 -3.90 -33.23 -64.81
N LYS A 444 -3.77 -32.45 -63.73
CA LYS A 444 -4.27 -32.83 -62.38
C LYS A 444 -5.73 -32.41 -62.20
N LEU A 445 -6.14 -31.30 -62.80
CA LEU A 445 -7.53 -30.83 -62.83
C LEU A 445 -8.44 -31.83 -63.56
N GLU A 446 -7.94 -32.52 -64.58
CA GLU A 446 -8.69 -33.60 -65.24
C GLU A 446 -9.05 -34.75 -64.30
N ARG A 447 -8.21 -35.02 -63.29
CA ARG A 447 -8.39 -36.06 -62.26
C ARG A 447 -9.17 -35.59 -61.04
N THR A 448 -9.46 -34.28 -60.97
CA THR A 448 -10.22 -33.70 -59.86
C THR A 448 -11.70 -33.98 -60.05
N GLN A 449 -12.44 -34.23 -58.96
CA GLN A 449 -13.89 -34.42 -59.02
C GLN A 449 -14.57 -33.21 -59.69
N GLU A 450 -15.49 -33.45 -60.62
CA GLU A 450 -16.13 -32.39 -61.43
C GLU A 450 -16.76 -31.27 -60.58
N SER A 451 -17.38 -31.64 -59.45
CA SER A 451 -18.00 -30.69 -58.52
C SER A 451 -16.99 -29.75 -57.85
N GLU A 452 -15.72 -30.13 -57.77
CA GLU A 452 -14.68 -29.36 -57.09
C GLU A 452 -13.69 -28.70 -58.05
N LYS A 453 -13.71 -29.04 -59.35
CA LYS A 453 -12.79 -28.48 -60.36
C LYS A 453 -12.76 -26.95 -60.35
N VAL A 454 -13.93 -26.31 -60.21
CA VAL A 454 -14.05 -24.85 -60.18
C VAL A 454 -13.33 -24.26 -58.96
N ASN A 455 -13.53 -24.85 -57.78
CA ASN A 455 -12.91 -24.40 -56.55
C ASN A 455 -11.40 -24.65 -56.56
N VAL A 456 -10.97 -25.83 -57.02
CA VAL A 456 -9.55 -26.18 -57.14
C VAL A 456 -8.83 -25.25 -58.11
N LYS A 457 -9.40 -25.01 -59.30
CA LYS A 457 -8.83 -24.09 -60.28
C LYS A 457 -8.66 -22.68 -59.69
N ARG A 458 -9.72 -22.15 -59.06
CA ARG A 458 -9.67 -20.84 -58.40
C ARG A 458 -8.61 -20.79 -57.30
N GLY A 459 -8.50 -21.83 -56.48
CA GLY A 459 -7.47 -21.92 -55.44
C GLY A 459 -6.05 -21.92 -56.01
N ILE A 460 -5.81 -22.65 -57.10
CA ILE A 460 -4.51 -22.66 -57.79
C ILE A 460 -4.18 -21.28 -58.35
N ASP A 461 -5.14 -20.61 -59.00
CA ASP A 461 -4.95 -19.27 -59.56
C ASP A 461 -4.60 -18.24 -58.46
N LEU A 462 -5.28 -18.32 -57.30
CA LEU A 462 -4.98 -17.48 -56.13
C LEU A 462 -3.56 -17.74 -55.61
N VAL A 463 -3.19 -19.00 -55.36
CA VAL A 463 -1.84 -19.35 -54.86
C VAL A 463 -0.76 -18.91 -55.85
N ALA A 464 -0.95 -19.12 -57.15
CA ALA A 464 0.01 -18.70 -58.17
C ALA A 464 0.17 -17.17 -58.22
N SER A 465 -0.94 -16.42 -58.11
CA SER A 465 -0.92 -14.96 -58.01
C SER A 465 -0.14 -14.49 -56.78
N TYR A 466 -0.47 -15.02 -55.60
CA TYR A 466 0.19 -14.63 -54.35
C TYR A 466 1.67 -15.02 -54.31
N LEU A 467 2.05 -16.14 -54.93
CA LEU A 467 3.45 -16.53 -55.06
C LEU A 467 4.24 -15.60 -55.99
N ASN A 468 3.62 -15.04 -57.02
CA ASN A 468 4.26 -14.01 -57.86
C ASN A 468 4.52 -12.74 -57.05
N ASP A 469 3.51 -12.27 -56.32
CA ASP A 469 3.62 -11.09 -55.46
C ASP A 469 4.69 -11.30 -54.38
N LEU A 470 4.72 -12.48 -53.74
CA LEU A 470 5.70 -12.85 -52.72
C LEU A 470 7.13 -12.91 -53.27
N VAL A 471 7.34 -13.42 -54.49
CA VAL A 471 8.67 -13.42 -55.12
C VAL A 471 9.13 -11.99 -55.40
N ASN A 472 8.24 -11.11 -55.84
CA ASN A 472 8.54 -9.70 -56.09
C ASN A 472 8.86 -8.96 -54.78
N GLU A 473 8.11 -9.25 -53.69
CA GLU A 473 8.36 -8.66 -52.37
C GLU A 473 9.72 -9.09 -51.79
N VAL A 474 10.07 -10.39 -51.92
CA VAL A 474 11.29 -10.95 -51.34
C VAL A 474 12.54 -10.70 -52.20
N CYS A 475 12.38 -10.28 -53.45
CA CYS A 475 13.48 -9.96 -54.36
C CYS A 475 13.73 -8.44 -54.36
N PRO A 476 14.65 -7.90 -53.54
CA PRO A 476 14.89 -6.45 -53.45
C PRO A 476 15.55 -5.83 -54.69
N LEU A 477 15.72 -6.58 -55.77
CA LEU A 477 16.37 -6.09 -56.99
C LEU A 477 15.37 -5.28 -57.84
N ASN A 478 15.42 -3.96 -57.64
CA ASN A 478 14.91 -2.84 -58.46
C ASN A 478 14.01 -1.85 -57.69
N GLN A 479 14.48 -1.38 -56.52
CA GLN A 479 14.08 -0.07 -55.99
C GLN A 479 15.34 0.76 -55.74
N ASP A 480 16.10 1.00 -56.81
CA ASP A 480 17.09 2.09 -56.91
C ASP A 480 16.59 3.09 -57.96
#